data_AF-A0A527ZJY7-F1
#
_entry.id   AF-A0A527ZJY7-F1
#
_cell.length_a   1.000
_cell.length_b   1.000
_cell.length_c   1.000
_cell.angle_alpha   90.00
_cell.angle_beta   90.00
_cell.angle_gamma   90.00
#
_symmetry.space_group_name_H-M   'P 1'
#
loop_
_entity.id
_entity.type
_entity.pdbx_description
1 polymer ?
#
loop_
_entity_poly.entity_id
_entity_poly.type
_entity_poly.pdbx_seq_one_letter_code
_entity_poly.pdbx_strand_id
1 'polypeptide(L)' 'MDFSAVNWLAVIVAAVVAWLFGAAWYMGLSQPWLKAAKLDPATMSKSPLPFVISFVAEIV' A
#
# COMPACT_ATOMS: atom_id res chain seq x y z
N MET A 1 -14.46 -15.49 20.86
CA MET A 1 -14.42 -15.78 19.41
C MET A 1 -13.50 -16.97 19.23
N ASP A 2 -13.92 -17.98 18.48
CA ASP A 2 -13.07 -19.14 18.16
C ASP A 2 -12.38 -18.88 16.82
N PHE A 3 -11.05 -18.90 16.81
CA PHE A 3 -10.22 -18.69 15.62
C PHE A 3 -9.58 -20.00 15.12
N SER A 4 -9.93 -21.14 15.70
CA SER A 4 -9.37 -22.45 15.32
C SER A 4 -9.65 -22.84 13.87
N ALA A 5 -10.75 -22.33 13.29
CA ALA A 5 -11.12 -22.56 11.89
C ALA A 5 -10.46 -21.59 10.90
N VAL A 6 -9.71 -20.58 11.36
CA VAL A 6 -9.10 -19.58 10.47
C VAL A 6 -7.87 -20.16 9.78
N ASN A 7 -7.85 -20.06 8.45
CA ASN A 7 -6.64 -20.31 7.69
C ASN A 7 -5.72 -19.08 7.73
N TRP A 8 -4.81 -19.05 8.70
CA TRP A 8 -3.88 -17.95 8.90
C TRP A 8 -2.93 -17.71 7.71
N LEU A 9 -2.58 -18.76 6.96
CA LEU A 9 -1.80 -18.60 5.73
C LEU A 9 -2.59 -17.80 4.69
N ALA A 10 -3.88 -18.12 4.52
CA ALA A 10 -4.75 -17.38 3.61
C ALA A 10 -4.90 -15.90 4.03
N VAL A 11 -4.96 -15.62 5.34
CA VAL A 11 -5.01 -14.24 5.87
C VAL A 11 -3.75 -13.45 5.49
N ILE A 12 -2.56 -14.01 5.71
CA ILE A 12 -1.31 -13.34 5.36
C ILE A 12 -1.20 -13.12 3.85
N VAL A 13 -1.56 -14.13 3.04
CA VAL A 13 -1.55 -13.99 1.57
C VAL A 13 -2.52 -12.89 1.13
N ALA A 14 -3.72 -12.84 1.72
CA ALA A 14 -4.69 -11.79 1.42
C ALA A 14 -4.16 -10.40 1.77
N ALA A 15 -3.53 -10.22 2.93
CA ALA A 15 -2.91 -8.95 3.34
C ALA A 15 -1.82 -8.50 2.36
N VAL A 16 -0.93 -9.43 1.94
CA VAL A 16 0.12 -9.12 0.95
C VAL A 16 -0.48 -8.71 -0.40
N VAL A 17 -1.49 -9.44 -0.89
CA VAL A 17 -2.15 -9.12 -2.17
C VAL A 17 -2.88 -7.78 -2.11
N ALA A 18 -3.60 -7.51 -1.01
CA ALA A 18 -4.29 -6.23 -0.81
C ALA A 18 -3.29 -5.07 -0.80
N TRP A 19 -2.18 -5.20 -0.07
CA TRP A 19 -1.13 -4.19 -0.05
C TRP A 19 -0.48 -3.98 -1.42
N LEU A 20 -0.17 -5.05 -2.17
CA LEU A 20 0.37 -4.95 -3.52
C LEU A 20 -0.59 -4.24 -4.48
N PHE A 21 -1.89 -4.52 -4.37
CA PHE A 21 -2.91 -3.84 -5.15
C PHE A 21 -2.94 -2.33 -4.82
N GLY A 22 -2.93 -1.97 -3.52
CA GLY A 22 -2.84 -0.58 -3.09
C GLY A 22 -1.58 0.11 -3.60
N ALA A 23 -0.43 -0.56 -3.54
CA ALA A 23 0.82 -0.03 -4.07
C ALA A 23 0.74 0.23 -5.58
N ALA A 24 0.23 -0.73 -6.35
CA ALA A 24 0.02 -0.57 -7.79
C ALA A 24 -0.95 0.57 -8.11
N TRP A 25 -2.03 0.73 -7.34
CA TRP A 25 -2.98 1.83 -7.47
C TRP A 25 -2.31 3.20 -7.26
N TYR A 26 -1.58 3.37 -6.16
CA TYR A 26 -0.89 4.62 -5.84
C TYR A 26 0.21 4.96 -6.86
N MET A 27 0.96 3.95 -7.30
CA MET A 27 2.01 4.15 -8.30
C MET A 27 1.41 4.48 -9.67
N GLY A 28 0.39 3.72 -10.11
CA GLY A 28 -0.23 3.86 -11.42
C GLY A 28 -0.95 5.20 -11.62
N LEU A 29 -1.56 5.73 -10.56
CA LEU A 29 -2.27 7.01 -10.60
C LEU A 29 -1.44 8.20 -10.10
N SER A 30 -0.16 8.01 -9.76
CA SER A 30 0.71 9.07 -9.24
C SER A 30 0.80 10.29 -10.17
N GLN A 31 1.08 10.08 -11.46
CA GLN A 31 1.25 11.15 -12.45
C GLN A 31 0.00 12.03 -12.64
N PRO A 32 -1.21 11.49 -12.88
CA PRO A 32 -2.39 12.32 -13.02
C PRO A 32 -2.73 13.11 -11.75
N TRP A 33 -2.50 12.56 -10.56
CA TRP A 33 -2.70 13.30 -9.30
C TRP A 33 -1.71 14.45 -9.13
N LEU A 34 -0.42 14.23 -9.42
CA LEU A 34 0.60 15.27 -9.35
C LEU A 34 0.30 16.40 -10.34
N LYS A 35 -0.13 16.06 -11.56
CA LYS A 35 -0.56 17.04 -12.57
C LYS A 35 -1.75 17.86 -12.09
N ALA A 36 -2.78 17.21 -11.53
CA ALA A 36 -3.97 17.89 -11.01
C ALA A 36 -3.64 18.82 -9.84
N ALA A 37 -2.69 18.41 -8.98
CA ALA A 37 -2.21 19.20 -7.85
C ALA A 37 -1.17 20.26 -8.22
N LYS A 38 -0.74 20.35 -9.50
CA LYS A 38 0.32 21.24 -9.98
C LYS A 38 1.65 21.08 -9.22
N LEU A 39 2.00 19.84 -8.87
CA LEU A 39 3.24 19.49 -8.18
C LEU A 39 4.29 18.98 -9.19
N ASP A 40 5.54 19.44 -9.04
CA ASP A 40 6.66 18.96 -9.83
C ASP A 40 7.39 17.81 -9.10
N PRO A 41 7.36 16.57 -9.63
CA PRO A 41 8.04 15.43 -9.02
C PRO A 41 9.56 15.62 -8.84
N ALA A 42 10.20 16.50 -9.62
CA ALA A 42 11.64 16.75 -9.53
C ALA A 42 12.03 17.53 -8.26
N THR A 43 11.09 18.26 -7.67
CA THR A 43 11.30 19.08 -6.46
C THR A 43 10.88 18.35 -5.18
N MET A 44 10.26 17.18 -5.30
CA MET A 44 9.72 16.42 -4.17
C MET A 44 10.74 15.43 -3.60
N SER A 45 10.71 15.26 -2.27
CA SER A 45 11.43 14.18 -1.60
C SER A 45 10.78 12.83 -1.88
N LYS A 46 11.60 11.82 -2.18
CA LYS A 46 11.16 10.45 -2.40
C LYS A 46 11.55 9.61 -1.19
N SER A 47 10.57 8.95 -0.59
CA SER A 47 10.80 8.03 0.52
C SER A 47 9.98 6.76 0.34
N PRO A 48 10.57 5.57 0.54
CA PRO A 48 9.82 4.31 0.54
C PRO A 48 9.05 4.08 1.85
N LEU A 49 9.29 4.90 2.88
CA LEU A 49 8.69 4.73 4.21
C LEU A 49 7.16 4.63 4.20
N PRO A 50 6.39 5.42 3.42
CA PRO A 50 4.94 5.27 3.39
C PRO A 50 4.47 3.87 3.02
N PHE A 51 5.16 3.18 2.09
CA PHE A 51 4.85 1.81 1.70
C PHE A 51 5.19 0.79 2.80
N VAL A 52 6.32 1.00 3.49
CA VAL A 52 6.71 0.13 4.62
C VAL A 52 5.75 0.30 5.80
N ILE A 53 5.44 1.54 6.15
CA ILE A 53 4.52 1.87 7.24
C ILE A 53 3.12 1.32 6.94
N SER A 54 2.62 1.48 5.70
CA SER A 54 1.31 0.93 5.34
C SER A 54 1.28 -0.60 5.38
N PHE A 55 2.37 -1.28 4.99
CA PHE A 55 2.44 -2.73 5.06
C PHE A 55 2.40 -3.23 6.51
N VAL A 56 3.15 -2.57 7.41
CA VAL A 56 3.12 -2.92 8.84
C VAL A 56 1.75 -2.65 9.43
N ALA A 57 1.11 -1.54 9.07
CA ALA A 57 -0.24 -1.20 9.54
C ALA A 57 -1.31 -2.20 9.05
N GLU A 58 -1.17 -2.77 7.85
CA GLU A 58 -2.09 -3.78 7.30
C GLU A 58 -2.11 -5.09 8.12
N ILE A 59 -1.05 -5.38 8.87
CA ILE A 59 -0.87 -6.64 9.62
C ILE A 59 -1.43 -6.56 11.06
N VAL A 60 -1.71 -5.36 11.58
CA VAL A 60 -2.05 -5.11 13.01
C VAL A 60 -3.55 -4.88 13.22
#